data_AF-A0A2B2B787-F1
#
_entry.id   AF-A0A2B2B787-F1
#
_cell.length_a   1.000
_cell.length_b   1.000
_cell.length_c   1.000
_cell.angle_alpha   90.00
_cell.angle_beta   90.00
_cell.angle_gamma   90.00
#
_symmetry.space_group_name_H-M   'P 1'
#
loop_
_entity.id
_entity.type
_entity.pdbx_description
1 polymer ?
#
loop_
_entity_poly.entity_id
_entity_poly.type
_entity_poly.pdbx_seq_one_letter_code
_entity_poly.pdbx_strand_id
1 'polypeptide(L)'
;MLQCREDVLTFTKQLVNIESVVNTNGEKAIAQSLYSMISSMHYFSQNPSHLVLEQTLNDDQERYNVLAFVKGTKGASSRTVILLGHIDTVGIEDFNHLKDQACFPDQLMESLKTEQLPAAAKEHLDSGDWLFGRGVLDMKSGVASHLYLLNYYSEHPEELDGNIVLLSECDEEDSSHGVLSALKTLKRWKKEHGFNYVAAINADFVSPRYEGDENRYIYKGTVGKLLPSFFITGAETHVGSAFEGLDPNFIAAELTRQINYNPELCNEAFGETTVPPVSLKQTDLKPSYTVQTALAAYVYYNFFIHSWSPKDVLEKLREQAIIAFTNALTSFEERYKQYSTLSGEPYVQHPWKPRVMTYEEMEQLLVEENGEAFTAHMSQFKEQLLKNTELDTRMFAAKVVEEAWKWMKDKNPAIILFYSSLYSPRIELTGKTTDELALITALDEAVEELQPYYQHPMVTRNFFPYISDMSFVALSDDEAGINAESNNNPGWGTKLFVDYQDIRDINVPVINIGPYGLDAHKKLERLEMTYSFEIVPNLTNLVIQKLLNH
;
A
#
# COMPACT_ATOMS: atom_id res chain seq x y z
N MET A 1 28.59 -18.75 -2.36
CA MET A 1 27.21 -18.63 -1.83
C MET A 1 27.20 -19.11 -0.39
N LEU A 2 26.50 -18.37 0.47
CA LEU A 2 26.24 -18.72 1.86
C LEU A 2 25.33 -19.96 1.93
N GLN A 3 25.66 -20.91 2.81
CA GLN A 3 24.86 -22.10 3.07
C GLN A 3 23.80 -21.76 4.12
N CYS A 4 22.71 -21.12 3.68
CA CYS A 4 21.76 -20.42 4.56
C CYS A 4 20.38 -21.09 4.71
N ARG A 5 20.09 -22.14 3.92
CA ARG A 5 18.74 -22.74 3.82
C ARG A 5 18.13 -23.08 5.18
N GLU A 6 18.86 -23.82 6.01
CA GLU A 6 18.34 -24.34 7.28
C GLU A 6 18.16 -23.23 8.34
N ASP A 7 19.05 -22.23 8.35
CA ASP A 7 18.95 -21.10 9.26
C ASP A 7 17.77 -20.20 8.90
N VAL A 8 17.59 -19.90 7.61
CA VAL A 8 16.45 -19.10 7.12
C VAL A 8 15.14 -19.85 7.33
N LEU A 9 15.09 -21.17 7.10
CA LEU A 9 13.92 -21.99 7.41
C LEU A 9 13.59 -21.96 8.91
N THR A 10 14.62 -22.03 9.77
CA THR A 10 14.45 -21.97 11.23
C THR A 10 13.88 -20.63 11.66
N PHE A 11 14.46 -19.53 11.21
CA PHE A 11 13.94 -18.18 11.49
C PHE A 11 12.53 -18.01 10.94
N THR A 12 12.25 -18.48 9.72
CA THR A 12 10.91 -18.42 9.12
C THR A 12 9.89 -19.11 10.01
N LYS A 13 10.15 -20.36 10.44
CA LYS A 13 9.24 -21.10 11.32
C LYS A 13 9.05 -20.41 12.67
N GLN A 14 10.11 -19.83 13.25
CA GLN A 14 10.01 -19.11 14.52
C GLN A 14 9.11 -17.87 14.41
N LEU A 15 9.25 -17.09 13.34
CA LEU A 15 8.41 -15.91 13.09
C LEU A 15 6.97 -16.30 12.75
N VAL A 16 6.77 -17.32 11.92
CA VAL A 16 5.45 -17.77 11.47
C VAL A 16 4.64 -18.37 12.62
N ASN A 17 5.27 -19.10 13.54
CA ASN A 17 4.64 -19.65 14.75
C ASN A 17 4.04 -18.59 15.70
N ILE A 18 4.31 -17.31 15.47
CA ILE A 18 3.70 -16.21 16.20
C ILE A 18 2.59 -15.63 15.32
N GLU A 19 1.33 -15.90 15.68
CA GLU A 19 0.18 -15.28 15.01
C GLU A 19 0.23 -13.76 15.23
N SER A 20 0.52 -13.01 14.16
CA SER A 20 0.70 -11.56 14.18
C SER A 20 -0.25 -10.87 13.22
N VAL A 21 -1.54 -11.23 13.30
CA VAL A 21 -2.58 -10.63 12.47
C VAL A 21 -2.64 -9.12 12.72
N VAL A 22 -2.67 -8.32 11.66
CA VAL A 22 -2.79 -6.85 11.73
C VAL A 22 -4.01 -6.45 12.56
N ASN A 23 -3.89 -5.37 13.34
CA ASN A 23 -4.89 -4.88 14.29
C ASN A 23 -5.18 -5.85 15.46
N THR A 24 -4.22 -6.70 15.82
CA THR A 24 -4.30 -7.57 17.00
C THR A 24 -3.06 -7.41 17.89
N ASN A 25 -3.15 -7.91 19.13
CA ASN A 25 -1.99 -7.98 20.03
C ASN A 25 -0.84 -8.85 19.49
N GLY A 26 -1.07 -9.62 18.41
CA GLY A 26 -0.07 -10.44 17.75
C GLY A 26 1.11 -9.61 17.21
N GLU A 27 0.86 -8.40 16.70
CA GLU A 27 1.91 -7.49 16.21
C GLU A 27 2.90 -7.10 17.33
N LYS A 28 2.37 -6.75 18.51
CA LYS A 28 3.18 -6.48 19.70
C LYS A 28 3.97 -7.72 20.14
N ALA A 29 3.35 -8.90 20.11
CA ALA A 29 3.98 -10.14 20.54
C ALA A 29 5.16 -10.54 19.62
N ILE A 30 5.00 -10.44 18.29
CA ILE A 30 6.07 -10.78 17.36
C ILE A 30 7.23 -9.79 17.46
N ALA A 31 6.97 -8.49 17.60
CA ALA A 31 8.01 -7.49 17.77
C ALA A 31 8.85 -7.75 19.04
N GLN A 32 8.20 -8.07 20.16
CA GLN A 32 8.90 -8.42 21.41
C GLN A 32 9.72 -9.71 21.30
N SER A 33 9.20 -10.72 20.61
CA SER A 33 9.90 -11.98 20.37
C SER A 33 11.13 -11.76 19.48
N LEU A 34 10.98 -11.02 18.39
CA LEU A 34 12.07 -10.68 17.46
C LEU A 34 13.16 -9.84 18.15
N TYR A 35 12.76 -8.82 18.93
CA TYR A 35 13.71 -8.06 19.75
C TYR A 35 14.49 -8.97 20.71
N SER A 36 13.80 -9.87 21.41
CA SER A 36 14.43 -10.82 22.32
C SER A 36 15.43 -11.74 21.59
N MET A 37 15.05 -12.24 20.42
CA MET A 37 15.91 -13.05 19.56
C MET A 37 17.18 -12.30 19.17
N ILE A 38 17.06 -11.09 18.60
CA ILE A 38 18.21 -10.29 18.17
C ILE A 38 19.08 -9.88 19.37
N SER A 39 18.48 -9.50 20.50
CA SER A 39 19.21 -9.10 21.71
C SER A 39 20.09 -10.21 22.29
N SER A 40 19.74 -11.48 22.02
CA SER A 40 20.49 -12.65 22.49
C SER A 40 21.72 -12.97 21.64
N MET A 41 21.80 -12.42 20.42
CA MET A 41 22.98 -12.57 19.56
C MET A 41 24.19 -11.86 20.20
N HIS A 42 25.39 -12.45 20.06
CA HIS A 42 26.58 -11.98 20.77
C HIS A 42 26.86 -10.49 20.49
N TYR A 43 26.78 -10.06 19.22
CA TYR A 43 27.01 -8.68 18.82
C TYR A 43 26.11 -7.68 19.55
N PHE A 44 24.80 -7.94 19.60
CA PHE A 44 23.83 -7.03 20.23
C PHE A 44 23.88 -7.10 21.76
N SER A 45 24.30 -8.23 22.34
CA SER A 45 24.61 -8.29 23.79
C SER A 45 25.77 -7.38 24.19
N GLN A 46 26.76 -7.20 23.31
CA GLN A 46 27.89 -6.29 23.53
C GLN A 46 27.58 -4.85 23.11
N ASN A 47 26.63 -4.67 22.19
CA ASN A 47 26.22 -3.38 21.64
C ASN A 47 24.71 -3.15 21.81
N PRO A 48 24.16 -3.08 23.04
CA PRO A 48 22.72 -3.02 23.26
C PRO A 48 22.06 -1.77 22.68
N SER A 49 22.81 -0.68 22.47
CA SER A 49 22.30 0.52 21.81
C SER A 49 22.10 0.39 20.29
N HIS A 50 22.57 -0.72 19.68
CA HIS A 50 22.40 -1.00 18.25
C HIS A 50 21.09 -1.73 17.92
N LEU A 51 20.23 -1.95 18.92
CA LEU A 51 18.94 -2.61 18.79
C LEU A 51 17.89 -1.82 19.58
N VAL A 52 16.77 -1.46 18.93
CA VAL A 52 15.67 -0.72 19.55
C VAL A 52 14.33 -1.37 19.24
N LEU A 53 13.41 -1.27 20.21
CA LEU A 53 12.00 -1.60 20.07
C LEU A 53 11.25 -0.26 20.14
N GLU A 54 10.83 0.27 19.00
CA GLU A 54 10.24 1.61 18.88
C GLU A 54 8.73 1.48 18.72
N GLN A 55 7.96 2.13 19.58
CA GLN A 55 6.50 2.14 19.47
C GLN A 55 6.08 2.99 18.26
N THR A 56 5.00 2.58 17.58
CA THR A 56 4.37 3.40 16.54
C THR A 56 3.85 4.73 17.11
N LEU A 57 3.85 5.75 16.27
CA LEU A 57 3.40 7.11 16.56
C LEU A 57 2.06 7.37 15.88
N ASN A 58 1.20 8.15 16.52
CA ASN A 58 -0.13 8.52 16.01
C ASN A 58 -1.00 7.31 15.64
N ASP A 59 -0.88 6.24 16.42
CA ASP A 59 -1.51 4.96 16.20
C ASP A 59 -2.52 4.69 17.31
N ASP A 60 -3.70 4.20 16.94
CA ASP A 60 -4.75 3.83 17.90
C ASP A 60 -4.45 2.47 18.57
N GLN A 61 -3.50 1.70 18.03
CA GLN A 61 -3.02 0.43 18.57
C GLN A 61 -1.63 0.57 19.21
N GLU A 62 -1.35 -0.24 20.24
CA GLU A 62 -0.01 -0.35 20.83
C GLU A 62 0.79 -1.46 20.11
N ARG A 63 1.62 -1.07 19.15
CA ARG A 63 2.52 -1.97 18.40
C ARG A 63 3.89 -1.33 18.19
N TYR A 64 4.84 -2.13 17.70
CA TYR A 64 6.25 -1.79 17.74
C TYR A 64 6.98 -2.24 16.48
N ASN A 65 7.93 -1.41 16.06
CA ASN A 65 8.96 -1.79 15.11
C ASN A 65 10.19 -2.33 15.86
N VAL A 66 10.90 -3.27 15.24
CA VAL A 66 12.23 -3.69 15.68
C VAL A 66 13.25 -3.16 14.70
N LEU A 67 14.15 -2.30 15.17
CA LEU A 67 15.26 -1.82 14.35
C LEU A 67 16.58 -2.27 14.96
N ALA A 68 17.47 -2.73 14.10
CA ALA A 68 18.80 -3.17 14.50
C ALA A 68 19.84 -2.71 13.48
N PHE A 69 21.09 -2.53 13.88
CA PHE A 69 22.16 -2.29 12.91
C PHE A 69 23.47 -2.97 13.28
N VAL A 70 24.24 -3.32 12.25
CA VAL A 70 25.61 -3.82 12.39
C VAL A 70 26.54 -2.88 11.66
N LYS A 71 27.58 -2.44 12.38
CA LYS A 71 28.70 -1.68 11.80
C LYS A 71 29.80 -2.63 11.38
N GLY A 72 30.16 -2.57 10.11
CA GLY A 72 31.29 -3.29 9.57
C GLY A 72 32.62 -2.73 10.07
N THR A 73 33.63 -3.59 10.11
CA THR A 73 34.99 -3.27 10.57
C THR A 73 36.05 -3.54 9.51
N LYS A 74 35.65 -3.87 8.27
CA LYS A 74 36.58 -4.05 7.15
C LYS A 74 37.27 -2.75 6.75
N GLY A 75 36.52 -1.65 6.81
CA GLY A 75 36.97 -0.31 6.46
C GLY A 75 36.30 0.76 7.33
N ALA A 76 36.26 1.99 6.84
CA ALA A 76 35.70 3.15 7.54
C ALA A 76 34.50 3.77 6.81
N SER A 77 33.91 3.05 5.84
CA SER A 77 32.78 3.51 5.05
C SER A 77 31.55 3.76 5.93
N SER A 78 30.91 4.91 5.73
CA SER A 78 29.60 5.20 6.33
C SER A 78 28.42 4.76 5.46
N ARG A 79 28.68 4.21 4.27
CA ARG A 79 27.64 3.67 3.39
C ARG A 79 26.86 2.59 4.13
N THR A 80 25.54 2.68 4.05
CA THR A 80 24.62 1.89 4.86
C THR A 80 23.47 1.40 3.98
N VAL A 81 23.23 0.09 4.00
CA VAL A 81 22.07 -0.53 3.32
C VAL A 81 20.98 -0.81 4.35
N ILE A 82 19.75 -0.44 4.04
CA ILE A 82 18.56 -0.75 4.85
C ILE A 82 17.94 -2.03 4.30
N LEU A 83 17.68 -2.98 5.18
CA LEU A 83 16.91 -4.21 4.94
C LEU A 83 15.57 -4.02 5.64
N LEU A 84 14.49 -3.88 4.88
CA LEU A 84 13.15 -3.64 5.44
C LEU A 84 12.18 -4.78 5.11
N GLY A 85 11.13 -4.89 5.91
CA GLY A 85 10.07 -5.86 5.74
C GLY A 85 9.12 -5.92 6.92
N HIS A 86 7.87 -6.27 6.67
CA HIS A 86 6.82 -6.25 7.67
C HIS A 86 6.65 -7.60 8.40
N ILE A 87 6.18 -7.55 9.64
CA ILE A 87 6.04 -8.71 10.54
C ILE A 87 4.59 -9.02 10.90
N ASP A 88 3.65 -8.14 10.56
CA ASP A 88 2.22 -8.40 10.61
C ASP A 88 1.77 -9.30 9.44
N THR A 89 0.57 -9.85 9.53
CA THR A 89 -0.05 -10.65 8.47
C THR A 89 -1.54 -10.33 8.35
N VAL A 90 -2.15 -10.63 7.22
CA VAL A 90 -3.63 -10.68 7.16
C VAL A 90 -4.23 -11.78 8.05
N GLY A 91 -5.55 -11.75 8.23
CA GLY A 91 -6.30 -12.73 9.03
C GLY A 91 -6.20 -14.18 8.54
N ILE A 92 -6.64 -15.10 9.39
CA ILE A 92 -6.57 -16.56 9.18
C ILE A 92 -7.96 -17.23 9.04
N GLU A 93 -9.04 -16.45 8.97
CA GLU A 93 -10.41 -17.00 8.91
C GLU A 93 -10.66 -17.83 7.64
N ASP A 94 -9.93 -17.54 6.57
CA ASP A 94 -9.98 -18.25 5.30
C ASP A 94 -9.48 -19.71 5.37
N PHE A 95 -8.71 -20.08 6.42
CA PHE A 95 -8.28 -21.45 6.69
C PHE A 95 -9.40 -22.36 7.21
N ASN A 96 -10.58 -21.82 7.54
CA ASN A 96 -11.75 -22.58 8.00
C ASN A 96 -11.43 -23.51 9.18
N HIS A 97 -11.62 -24.82 9.04
CA HIS A 97 -11.38 -25.80 10.11
C HIS A 97 -9.89 -26.03 10.40
N LEU A 98 -8.98 -25.52 9.57
CA LEU A 98 -7.52 -25.57 9.80
C LEU A 98 -6.97 -24.26 10.38
N LYS A 99 -7.83 -23.33 10.80
CA LYS A 99 -7.45 -22.02 11.35
C LYS A 99 -6.40 -22.11 12.46
N ASP A 100 -6.60 -22.99 13.43
CA ASP A 100 -5.69 -23.16 14.58
C ASP A 100 -4.30 -23.70 14.18
N GLN A 101 -4.13 -24.11 12.92
CA GLN A 101 -2.88 -24.61 12.36
C GLN A 101 -2.26 -23.64 11.34
N ALA A 102 -2.93 -22.54 10.98
CA ALA A 102 -2.51 -21.64 9.90
C ALA A 102 -1.09 -21.10 10.11
N CYS A 103 -0.72 -20.82 11.36
CA CYS A 103 0.60 -20.32 11.75
C CYS A 103 1.59 -21.43 12.17
N PHE A 104 1.27 -22.71 11.98
CA PHE A 104 2.13 -23.83 12.36
C PHE A 104 2.45 -24.70 11.14
N PRO A 105 3.48 -24.34 10.33
CA PRO A 105 3.71 -24.94 9.02
C PRO A 105 3.76 -26.47 9.00
N ASP A 106 4.46 -27.08 9.95
CA ASP A 106 4.58 -28.54 10.03
C ASP A 106 3.23 -29.21 10.32
N GLN A 107 2.43 -28.64 11.21
CA GLN A 107 1.11 -29.19 11.56
C GLN A 107 0.10 -28.99 10.43
N LEU A 108 0.15 -27.82 9.78
CA LEU A 108 -0.69 -27.51 8.64
C LEU A 108 -0.41 -28.47 7.48
N MET A 109 0.86 -28.67 7.12
CA MET A 109 1.25 -29.55 6.04
C MET A 109 0.81 -31.00 6.28
N GLU A 110 0.90 -31.52 7.52
CA GLU A 110 0.37 -32.84 7.85
C GLU A 110 -1.15 -32.93 7.67
N SER A 111 -1.88 -31.90 8.09
CA SER A 111 -3.35 -31.89 7.97
C SER A 111 -3.79 -31.76 6.51
N LEU A 112 -3.09 -30.95 5.71
CA LEU A 112 -3.34 -30.77 4.27
C LEU A 112 -3.24 -32.09 3.47
N LYS A 113 -2.47 -33.09 3.93
CA LYS A 113 -2.41 -34.42 3.27
C LYS A 113 -3.75 -35.15 3.25
N THR A 114 -4.65 -34.81 4.18
CA THR A 114 -5.99 -35.40 4.27
C THR A 114 -7.07 -34.57 3.57
N GLU A 115 -6.73 -33.35 3.14
CA GLU A 115 -7.65 -32.44 2.48
C GLU A 115 -7.77 -32.72 0.97
N GLN A 116 -8.89 -32.27 0.39
CA GLN A 116 -9.05 -32.24 -1.06
C GLN A 116 -8.37 -30.98 -1.62
N LEU A 117 -7.15 -31.14 -2.12
CA LEU A 117 -6.35 -30.05 -2.66
C LEU A 117 -6.46 -29.93 -4.20
N PRO A 118 -6.34 -28.71 -4.76
CA PRO A 118 -6.03 -28.54 -6.17
C PRO A 118 -4.74 -29.27 -6.56
N ALA A 119 -4.64 -29.74 -7.81
CA ALA A 119 -3.52 -30.55 -8.28
C ALA A 119 -2.15 -29.89 -8.01
N ALA A 120 -2.00 -28.61 -8.34
CA ALA A 120 -0.76 -27.86 -8.11
C ALA A 120 -0.39 -27.77 -6.63
N ALA A 121 -1.36 -27.54 -5.73
CA ALA A 121 -1.08 -27.48 -4.30
C ALA A 121 -0.67 -28.84 -3.74
N LYS A 122 -1.26 -29.93 -4.24
CA LYS A 122 -0.87 -31.29 -3.87
C LYS A 122 0.55 -31.62 -4.33
N GLU A 123 0.90 -31.29 -5.57
CA GLU A 123 2.26 -31.46 -6.09
C GLU A 123 3.30 -30.71 -5.24
N HIS A 124 3.02 -29.46 -4.89
CA HIS A 124 3.89 -28.69 -4.01
C HIS A 124 4.04 -29.33 -2.64
N LEU A 125 2.94 -29.78 -2.01
CA LEU A 125 2.96 -30.46 -0.72
C LEU A 125 3.79 -31.75 -0.74
N ASP A 126 3.70 -32.52 -1.82
CA ASP A 126 4.38 -33.81 -1.99
C ASP A 126 5.85 -33.65 -2.43
N SER A 127 6.26 -32.49 -2.95
CA SER A 127 7.60 -32.27 -3.50
C SER A 127 8.71 -32.17 -2.44
N GLY A 128 8.36 -31.78 -1.21
CA GLY A 128 9.31 -31.52 -0.13
C GLY A 128 10.08 -30.19 -0.25
N ASP A 129 9.81 -29.38 -1.28
CA ASP A 129 10.46 -28.08 -1.50
C ASP A 129 9.53 -26.87 -1.27
N TRP A 130 8.33 -27.10 -0.75
CA TRP A 130 7.36 -26.03 -0.47
C TRP A 130 6.96 -26.02 1.00
N LEU A 131 6.85 -24.82 1.56
CA LEU A 131 6.42 -24.58 2.93
C LEU A 131 5.05 -23.88 2.90
N PHE A 132 4.09 -24.37 3.67
CA PHE A 132 2.72 -23.83 3.77
C PHE A 132 2.51 -23.12 5.10
N GLY A 133 1.73 -22.03 5.12
CA GLY A 133 1.32 -21.34 6.35
C GLY A 133 1.02 -19.87 6.11
N ARG A 134 0.22 -19.26 6.99
CA ARG A 134 -0.01 -17.81 6.96
C ARG A 134 1.28 -17.07 7.30
N GLY A 135 1.67 -16.15 6.44
CA GLY A 135 2.86 -15.32 6.60
C GLY A 135 4.15 -16.02 6.22
N VAL A 136 4.11 -17.29 5.77
CA VAL A 136 5.32 -17.92 5.23
C VAL A 136 5.76 -17.16 3.99
N LEU A 137 4.82 -16.83 3.10
CA LEU A 137 5.12 -16.12 1.87
C LEU A 137 5.15 -14.63 2.11
N ASP A 138 4.13 -14.07 2.78
CA ASP A 138 3.94 -12.63 2.92
C ASP A 138 3.97 -12.16 4.39
N MET A 139 5.10 -11.68 4.90
CA MET A 139 6.44 -11.78 4.29
C MET A 139 7.51 -12.28 5.27
N LYS A 140 7.13 -13.08 6.28
CA LYS A 140 8.04 -13.45 7.37
C LYS A 140 9.26 -14.26 6.92
N SER A 141 9.18 -15.00 5.81
CA SER A 141 10.37 -15.64 5.22
C SER A 141 11.35 -14.63 4.61
N GLY A 142 10.83 -13.54 4.03
CA GLY A 142 11.63 -12.41 3.58
C GLY A 142 12.34 -11.72 4.75
N VAL A 143 11.61 -11.46 5.84
CA VAL A 143 12.20 -10.94 7.09
C VAL A 143 13.23 -11.92 7.68
N ALA A 144 12.98 -13.22 7.62
CA ALA A 144 13.92 -14.24 8.08
C ALA A 144 15.22 -14.24 7.24
N SER A 145 15.14 -13.99 5.93
CA SER A 145 16.31 -13.80 5.06
C SER A 145 17.12 -12.57 5.50
N HIS A 146 16.45 -11.44 5.76
CA HIS A 146 17.12 -10.23 6.26
C HIS A 146 17.73 -10.43 7.65
N LEU A 147 17.04 -11.15 8.53
CA LEU A 147 17.52 -11.51 9.87
C LEU A 147 18.75 -12.43 9.81
N TYR A 148 18.78 -13.38 8.87
CA TYR A 148 19.96 -14.22 8.63
C TYR A 148 21.17 -13.37 8.24
N LEU A 149 21.02 -12.42 7.31
CA LEU A 149 22.12 -11.54 6.92
C LEU A 149 22.56 -10.60 8.05
N LEU A 150 21.61 -10.10 8.84
CA LEU A 150 21.93 -9.35 10.06
C LEU A 150 22.79 -10.19 11.01
N ASN A 151 22.38 -11.43 11.29
CA ASN A 151 23.13 -12.34 12.16
C ASN A 151 24.52 -12.63 11.59
N TYR A 152 24.62 -13.00 10.31
CA TYR A 152 25.88 -13.29 9.62
C TYR A 152 26.88 -12.14 9.76
N TYR A 153 26.48 -10.92 9.40
CA TYR A 153 27.39 -9.77 9.51
C TYR A 153 27.66 -9.35 10.96
N SER A 154 26.77 -9.68 11.90
CA SER A 154 27.03 -9.45 13.33
C SER A 154 28.15 -10.37 13.86
N GLU A 155 28.29 -11.57 13.29
CA GLU A 155 29.36 -12.52 13.58
C GLU A 155 30.62 -12.27 12.73
N HIS A 156 30.46 -11.64 11.57
CA HIS A 156 31.51 -11.34 10.60
C HIS A 156 31.62 -9.84 10.23
N PRO A 157 31.71 -8.91 11.21
CA PRO A 157 31.77 -7.49 10.91
C PRO A 157 33.00 -7.13 10.06
N GLU A 158 34.09 -7.91 10.13
CA GLU A 158 35.32 -7.75 9.35
C GLU A 158 35.15 -7.98 7.85
N GLU A 159 34.05 -8.59 7.41
CA GLU A 159 33.75 -8.80 5.99
C GLU A 159 33.00 -7.63 5.35
N LEU A 160 32.50 -6.70 6.17
CA LEU A 160 31.61 -5.60 5.76
C LEU A 160 32.36 -4.25 5.75
N ASP A 161 32.49 -3.61 4.58
CA ASP A 161 32.99 -2.23 4.45
C ASP A 161 31.85 -1.22 4.35
N GLY A 162 31.17 -1.03 5.48
CA GLY A 162 29.96 -0.23 5.55
C GLY A 162 29.09 -0.70 6.71
N ASN A 163 27.78 -0.51 6.59
CA ASN A 163 26.84 -0.85 7.66
C ASN A 163 25.57 -1.45 7.06
N ILE A 164 24.87 -2.24 7.86
CA ILE A 164 23.53 -2.72 7.55
C ILE A 164 22.57 -2.29 8.65
N VAL A 165 21.36 -1.91 8.26
CA VAL A 165 20.24 -1.62 9.18
C VAL A 165 19.11 -2.58 8.83
N LEU A 166 18.58 -3.29 9.83
CA LEU A 166 17.32 -4.00 9.75
C LEU A 166 16.19 -3.08 10.24
N LEU A 167 15.11 -3.01 9.47
CA LEU A 167 13.81 -2.48 9.87
C LEU A 167 12.78 -3.60 9.74
N SER A 168 12.30 -4.11 10.86
CA SER A 168 11.16 -5.02 10.91
C SER A 168 9.94 -4.26 11.41
N GLU A 169 9.03 -3.95 10.50
CA GLU A 169 7.91 -3.03 10.74
C GLU A 169 6.59 -3.75 10.94
N CYS A 170 5.67 -3.08 11.64
CA CYS A 170 4.29 -3.53 11.83
C CYS A 170 3.33 -2.68 10.98
N ASP A 171 2.06 -3.09 10.90
CA ASP A 171 0.98 -2.35 10.24
C ASP A 171 1.12 -2.11 8.72
N GLU A 172 1.89 -2.91 7.98
CA GLU A 172 1.95 -2.75 6.51
C GLU A 172 0.56 -3.03 5.89
N GLU A 173 -0.13 -4.06 6.40
CA GLU A 173 -1.37 -4.60 5.83
C GLU A 173 -2.61 -3.69 6.06
N ASP A 174 -2.44 -2.52 6.69
CA ASP A 174 -3.50 -1.54 6.91
C ASP A 174 -3.05 -0.09 6.62
N SER A 175 -2.34 0.54 7.55
CA SER A 175 -2.12 2.01 7.53
C SER A 175 -0.65 2.44 7.54
N SER A 176 0.30 1.50 7.52
CA SER A 176 1.75 1.74 7.46
C SER A 176 2.28 2.58 8.63
N HIS A 177 1.64 2.53 9.81
CA HIS A 177 2.13 3.25 11.00
C HIS A 177 3.55 2.81 11.39
N GLY A 178 3.93 1.56 11.11
CA GLY A 178 5.26 1.02 11.34
C GLY A 178 6.34 1.83 10.60
N VAL A 179 6.42 1.70 9.27
CA VAL A 179 7.44 2.37 8.47
C VAL A 179 7.47 3.88 8.72
N LEU A 180 6.29 4.53 8.79
CA LEU A 180 6.18 5.98 8.97
C LEU A 180 6.79 6.43 10.30
N SER A 181 6.61 5.64 11.37
CA SER A 181 7.21 5.91 12.67
C SER A 181 8.72 5.63 12.66
N ALA A 182 9.15 4.59 11.95
CA ALA A 182 10.56 4.19 11.85
C ALA A 182 11.44 5.26 11.19
N LEU A 183 10.88 6.11 10.31
CA LEU A 183 11.61 7.21 9.68
C LEU A 183 12.23 8.17 10.72
N LYS A 184 11.57 8.38 11.87
CA LYS A 184 12.12 9.23 12.95
C LYS A 184 13.39 8.62 13.53
N THR A 185 13.42 7.31 13.72
CA THR A 185 14.60 6.57 14.20
C THR A 185 15.71 6.53 13.15
N LEU A 186 15.38 6.28 11.88
CA LEU A 186 16.36 6.34 10.79
C LEU A 186 17.01 7.74 10.68
N LYS A 187 16.22 8.82 10.78
CA LYS A 187 16.74 10.20 10.79
C LYS A 187 17.66 10.45 12.00
N ARG A 188 17.31 9.91 13.16
CA ARG A 188 18.11 9.98 14.38
C ARG A 188 19.44 9.25 14.19
N TRP A 189 19.42 8.01 13.73
CA TRP A 189 20.62 7.20 13.50
C TRP A 189 21.52 7.75 12.40
N LYS A 190 20.96 8.33 11.33
CA LYS A 190 21.72 9.09 10.32
C LYS A 190 22.61 10.16 10.97
N LYS A 191 22.10 10.88 11.97
CA LYS A 191 22.84 11.92 12.71
C LYS A 191 23.77 11.36 13.78
N GLU A 192 23.28 10.43 14.61
CA GLU A 192 24.02 9.87 15.76
C GLU A 192 25.19 8.98 15.35
N HIS A 193 25.04 8.24 14.26
CA HIS A 193 26.03 7.27 13.80
C HIS A 193 26.72 7.68 12.50
N GLY A 194 26.31 8.78 11.88
CA GLY A 194 26.87 9.28 10.63
C GLY A 194 26.56 8.39 9.43
N PHE A 195 25.48 7.60 9.47
CA PHE A 195 25.10 6.71 8.38
C PHE A 195 24.80 7.49 7.10
N ASN A 196 25.27 6.96 5.98
CA ASN A 196 24.86 7.37 4.65
C ASN A 196 24.01 6.26 4.05
N TYR A 197 22.68 6.41 4.06
CA TYR A 197 21.76 5.42 3.47
C TYR A 197 21.85 5.46 1.95
N VAL A 198 22.37 4.40 1.35
CA VAL A 198 22.67 4.35 -0.10
C VAL A 198 21.73 3.43 -0.88
N ALA A 199 21.06 2.52 -0.18
CA ALA A 199 20.04 1.67 -0.75
C ALA A 199 19.14 1.11 0.35
N ALA A 200 17.92 0.76 -0.02
CA ALA A 200 17.02 -0.06 0.74
C ALA A 200 16.64 -1.31 -0.08
N ILE A 201 16.52 -2.45 0.60
CA ILE A 201 16.07 -3.71 0.01
C ILE A 201 14.87 -4.15 0.83
N ASN A 202 13.70 -4.13 0.20
CA ASN A 202 12.47 -4.68 0.76
C ASN A 202 12.35 -6.18 0.42
N ALA A 203 11.61 -6.91 1.24
CA ALA A 203 11.51 -8.36 1.14
C ALA A 203 10.10 -8.88 0.85
N ASP A 204 9.20 -8.05 0.30
CA ASP A 204 7.83 -8.47 -0.07
C ASP A 204 7.88 -9.68 -1.01
N PHE A 205 6.87 -10.53 -0.87
CA PHE A 205 6.74 -11.72 -1.69
C PHE A 205 6.66 -11.42 -3.19
N VAL A 206 7.01 -12.41 -3.99
CA VAL A 206 6.86 -12.39 -5.44
C VAL A 206 6.04 -13.60 -5.90
N SER A 207 5.24 -13.41 -6.95
CA SER A 207 4.33 -14.43 -7.45
C SER A 207 4.29 -14.44 -8.99
N PRO A 208 3.88 -15.56 -9.60
CA PRO A 208 3.55 -15.64 -11.02
C PRO A 208 2.55 -14.57 -11.44
N ARG A 209 2.77 -13.97 -12.61
CA ARG A 209 1.83 -12.98 -13.17
C ARG A 209 0.65 -13.62 -13.88
N TYR A 210 0.82 -14.84 -14.37
CA TYR A 210 -0.21 -15.61 -15.06
C TYR A 210 0.04 -17.11 -14.86
N GLU A 211 -0.96 -17.92 -15.18
CA GLU A 211 -0.85 -19.38 -15.08
C GLU A 211 0.27 -19.90 -16.00
N GLY A 212 1.21 -20.65 -15.43
CA GLY A 212 2.39 -21.16 -16.15
C GLY A 212 3.57 -20.19 -16.27
N ASP A 213 3.54 -19.05 -15.57
CA ASP A 213 4.68 -18.15 -15.48
C ASP A 213 5.75 -18.69 -14.53
N GLU A 214 6.87 -19.13 -15.12
CA GLU A 214 8.01 -19.70 -14.40
C GLU A 214 9.02 -18.66 -13.91
N ASN A 215 8.81 -17.37 -14.15
CA ASN A 215 9.79 -16.35 -13.75
C ASN A 215 9.82 -16.15 -12.23
N ARG A 216 10.97 -15.72 -11.72
CA ARG A 216 11.13 -15.14 -10.38
C ARG A 216 11.43 -13.66 -10.53
N TYR A 217 10.49 -12.83 -10.13
CA TYR A 217 10.60 -11.40 -10.35
C TYR A 217 11.41 -10.72 -9.25
N ILE A 218 12.14 -9.68 -9.63
CA ILE A 218 12.81 -8.74 -8.74
C ILE A 218 12.39 -7.35 -9.18
N TYR A 219 12.07 -6.46 -8.25
CA TYR A 219 11.45 -5.17 -8.61
C TYR A 219 12.33 -3.99 -8.21
N LYS A 220 12.45 -3.00 -9.09
CA LYS A 220 13.27 -1.80 -8.88
C LYS A 220 12.45 -0.62 -8.32
N GLY A 221 11.41 -0.89 -7.55
CA GLY A 221 10.46 0.12 -7.12
C GLY A 221 9.07 -0.48 -6.97
N THR A 222 8.08 0.38 -6.76
CA THR A 222 6.70 -0.05 -6.48
C THR A 222 5.68 0.84 -7.17
N VAL A 223 4.55 0.24 -7.49
CA VAL A 223 3.37 0.95 -7.97
C VAL A 223 2.85 1.90 -6.88
N GLY A 224 2.40 3.09 -7.28
CA GLY A 224 1.67 3.98 -6.37
C GLY A 224 0.19 3.63 -6.33
N LYS A 225 -0.46 3.87 -5.19
CA LYS A 225 -1.90 3.61 -5.01
C LYS A 225 -2.62 4.85 -4.49
N LEU A 226 -3.68 5.22 -5.20
CA LEU A 226 -4.62 6.28 -4.82
C LEU A 226 -6.03 5.70 -4.67
N LEU A 227 -6.85 6.38 -3.88
CA LEU A 227 -8.28 6.08 -3.72
C LEU A 227 -9.14 7.30 -4.09
N PRO A 228 -9.21 7.66 -5.39
CA PRO A 228 -10.08 8.72 -5.86
C PRO A 228 -11.54 8.40 -5.55
N SER A 229 -12.22 9.41 -5.03
CA SER A 229 -13.51 9.34 -4.40
C SER A 229 -14.38 10.49 -4.88
N PHE A 230 -15.67 10.22 -5.03
CA PHE A 230 -16.62 11.15 -5.63
C PHE A 230 -17.85 11.26 -4.74
N PHE A 231 -18.12 12.48 -4.28
CA PHE A 231 -19.37 12.83 -3.62
C PHE A 231 -20.26 13.50 -4.66
N ILE A 232 -21.41 12.91 -4.92
CA ILE A 232 -22.27 13.23 -6.05
C ILE A 232 -23.58 13.73 -5.50
N THR A 233 -23.96 14.95 -5.88
CA THR A 233 -25.21 15.58 -5.44
C THR A 233 -26.23 15.58 -6.57
N GLY A 234 -27.49 15.40 -6.19
CA GLY A 234 -28.61 15.43 -7.10
C GLY A 234 -29.51 16.64 -6.88
N ALA A 235 -30.71 16.54 -7.44
CA ALA A 235 -31.83 17.41 -7.11
C ALA A 235 -32.94 16.54 -6.51
N GLU A 236 -33.32 16.81 -5.27
CA GLU A 236 -34.28 15.98 -4.55
C GLU A 236 -35.68 16.04 -5.18
N THR A 237 -36.36 14.90 -5.21
CA THR A 237 -37.76 14.82 -5.61
C THR A 237 -38.48 13.68 -4.89
N HIS A 238 -39.80 13.70 -4.92
CA HIS A 238 -40.60 12.54 -4.57
C HIS A 238 -40.51 11.49 -5.69
N VAL A 239 -40.44 10.19 -5.37
CA VAL A 239 -40.34 9.12 -6.39
C VAL A 239 -41.49 9.11 -7.39
N GLY A 240 -42.66 9.62 -7.02
CA GLY A 240 -43.80 9.81 -7.93
C GLY A 240 -43.63 10.95 -8.94
N SER A 241 -42.68 11.86 -8.70
CA SER A 241 -42.32 13.01 -9.53
C SER A 241 -40.89 12.84 -10.06
N ALA A 242 -40.59 11.67 -10.62
CA ALA A 242 -39.22 11.24 -10.94
C ALA A 242 -38.42 12.21 -11.82
N PHE A 243 -39.10 12.98 -12.70
CA PHE A 243 -38.46 13.94 -13.60
C PHE A 243 -38.42 15.38 -13.07
N GLU A 244 -38.90 15.66 -11.86
CA GLU A 244 -38.72 16.97 -11.21
C GLU A 244 -37.35 17.10 -10.53
N GLY A 245 -36.65 15.97 -10.31
CA GLY A 245 -35.33 15.92 -9.70
C GLY A 245 -34.32 15.14 -10.54
N LEU A 246 -33.12 14.98 -9.99
CA LEU A 246 -32.03 14.23 -10.58
C LEU A 246 -31.41 13.34 -9.50
N ASP A 247 -31.59 12.02 -9.64
CA ASP A 247 -31.09 11.06 -8.66
C ASP A 247 -29.55 10.98 -8.72
N PRO A 248 -28.82 11.25 -7.62
CA PRO A 248 -27.37 11.14 -7.60
C PRO A 248 -26.89 9.70 -7.85
N ASN A 249 -27.72 8.68 -7.58
CA ASN A 249 -27.38 7.30 -7.92
C ASN A 249 -27.29 7.07 -9.42
N PHE A 250 -28.09 7.79 -10.21
CA PHE A 250 -28.05 7.69 -11.66
C PHE A 250 -26.74 8.28 -12.22
N ILE A 251 -26.29 9.41 -11.68
CA ILE A 251 -24.98 9.99 -12.02
C ILE A 251 -23.85 9.06 -11.56
N ALA A 252 -23.94 8.48 -10.37
CA ALA A 252 -22.95 7.52 -9.86
C ALA A 252 -22.82 6.28 -10.76
N ALA A 253 -23.94 5.74 -11.24
CA ALA A 253 -23.92 4.59 -12.15
C ALA A 253 -23.23 4.92 -13.48
N GLU A 254 -23.47 6.10 -14.03
CA GLU A 254 -22.81 6.54 -15.26
C GLU A 254 -21.31 6.83 -15.04
N LEU A 255 -20.94 7.38 -13.88
CA LEU A 255 -19.54 7.56 -13.50
C LEU A 255 -18.81 6.22 -13.40
N THR A 256 -19.41 5.23 -12.75
CA THR A 256 -18.86 3.87 -12.67
C THR A 256 -18.74 3.24 -14.05
N ARG A 257 -19.74 3.43 -14.92
CA ARG A 257 -19.68 2.96 -16.32
C ARG A 257 -18.51 3.57 -17.10
N GLN A 258 -18.16 4.83 -16.81
CA GLN A 258 -17.09 5.56 -17.49
C GLN A 258 -15.68 5.21 -16.97
N ILE A 259 -15.53 4.96 -15.66
CA ILE A 259 -14.22 4.77 -15.02
C ILE A 259 -13.85 3.28 -14.91
N ASN A 260 -14.80 2.41 -14.57
CA ASN A 260 -14.51 1.03 -14.20
C ASN A 260 -13.94 0.23 -15.39
N TYR A 261 -12.79 -0.40 -15.19
CA TYR A 261 -12.06 -1.14 -16.23
C TYR A 261 -11.68 -0.32 -17.47
N ASN A 262 -11.60 1.02 -17.36
CA ASN A 262 -11.26 1.89 -18.49
C ASN A 262 -9.74 1.89 -18.76
N PRO A 263 -9.28 1.39 -19.92
CA PRO A 263 -7.85 1.33 -20.24
C PRO A 263 -7.21 2.70 -20.53
N GLU A 264 -7.99 3.76 -20.78
CA GLU A 264 -7.46 5.12 -20.90
C GLU A 264 -6.88 5.65 -19.58
N LEU A 265 -7.28 5.02 -18.46
CA LEU A 265 -6.81 5.32 -17.12
C LEU A 265 -5.70 4.36 -16.65
N CYS A 266 -5.13 3.58 -17.57
CA CYS A 266 -3.93 2.79 -17.31
C CYS A 266 -2.68 3.67 -17.50
N ASN A 267 -1.83 3.71 -16.49
CA ASN A 267 -0.61 4.52 -16.50
C ASN A 267 0.58 3.69 -16.97
N GLU A 268 1.15 4.03 -18.13
CA GLU A 268 2.36 3.42 -18.65
C GLU A 268 3.63 4.15 -18.18
N ALA A 269 4.65 3.38 -17.82
CA ALA A 269 6.02 3.85 -17.61
C ALA A 269 7.00 2.68 -17.78
N PHE A 270 8.17 2.95 -18.37
CA PHE A 270 9.25 1.98 -18.56
C PHE A 270 8.83 0.66 -19.26
N GLY A 271 7.84 0.72 -20.16
CA GLY A 271 7.30 -0.44 -20.86
C GLY A 271 6.32 -1.27 -20.04
N GLU A 272 5.93 -0.79 -18.86
CA GLU A 272 5.00 -1.45 -17.94
C GLU A 272 3.76 -0.61 -17.72
N THR A 273 2.61 -1.26 -17.55
CA THR A 273 1.31 -0.59 -17.50
C THR A 273 0.51 -1.05 -16.29
N THR A 274 -0.10 -0.10 -15.58
CA THR A 274 -0.99 -0.42 -14.45
C THR A 274 -2.28 -1.09 -14.91
N VAL A 275 -2.92 -1.85 -14.01
CA VAL A 275 -4.29 -2.33 -14.23
C VAL A 275 -5.27 -1.16 -14.21
N PRO A 276 -6.39 -1.23 -14.95
CA PRO A 276 -7.36 -0.13 -14.98
C PRO A 276 -8.04 0.04 -13.60
N PRO A 277 -8.63 1.23 -13.34
CA PRO A 277 -9.33 1.47 -12.09
C PRO A 277 -10.52 0.55 -11.90
N VAL A 278 -10.77 0.15 -10.65
CA VAL A 278 -11.88 -0.72 -10.29
C VAL A 278 -12.69 -0.10 -9.16
N SER A 279 -14.01 -0.07 -9.32
CA SER A 279 -14.92 0.40 -8.26
C SER A 279 -14.85 -0.55 -7.06
N LEU A 280 -14.52 0.00 -5.89
CA LEU A 280 -14.47 -0.76 -4.65
C LEU A 280 -15.73 -0.54 -3.79
N LYS A 281 -16.41 0.60 -3.96
CA LYS A 281 -17.67 0.90 -3.29
C LYS A 281 -18.48 1.90 -4.10
N GLN A 282 -19.79 1.68 -4.13
CA GLN A 282 -20.79 2.63 -4.62
C GLN A 282 -22.02 2.54 -3.71
N THR A 283 -22.49 3.67 -3.18
CA THR A 283 -23.63 3.72 -2.26
C THR A 283 -24.29 5.10 -2.27
N ASP A 284 -25.54 5.20 -1.83
CA ASP A 284 -26.15 6.48 -1.47
C ASP A 284 -25.93 6.81 0.01
N LEU A 285 -26.11 8.08 0.38
CA LEU A 285 -25.94 8.55 1.76
C LEU A 285 -27.26 8.70 2.52
N LYS A 286 -28.33 8.07 2.03
CA LYS A 286 -29.64 8.15 2.68
C LYS A 286 -29.59 7.35 4.00
N PRO A 287 -29.98 7.96 5.14
CA PRO A 287 -29.85 7.27 6.44
C PRO A 287 -30.92 6.21 6.67
N SER A 288 -32.06 6.31 5.97
CA SER A 288 -33.18 5.38 6.11
C SER A 288 -34.10 5.45 4.88
N TYR A 289 -34.96 4.44 4.73
CA TYR A 289 -35.94 4.38 3.66
C TYR A 289 -36.98 5.50 3.76
N THR A 290 -37.18 6.20 2.64
CA THR A 290 -38.30 7.13 2.41
C THR A 290 -38.59 7.20 0.90
N VAL A 291 -39.75 7.73 0.52
CA VAL A 291 -40.13 8.02 -0.88
C VAL A 291 -39.44 9.25 -1.50
N GLN A 292 -38.56 9.93 -0.78
CA GLN A 292 -37.69 10.97 -1.36
C GLN A 292 -36.48 10.31 -2.02
N THR A 293 -36.02 10.82 -3.17
CA THR A 293 -34.73 10.41 -3.75
C THR A 293 -33.56 10.67 -2.79
N ALA A 294 -32.41 10.05 -3.04
CA ALA A 294 -31.20 10.33 -2.27
C ALA A 294 -30.73 11.78 -2.51
N LEU A 295 -30.18 12.42 -1.47
CA LEU A 295 -29.60 13.76 -1.60
C LEU A 295 -28.19 13.71 -2.18
N ALA A 296 -27.46 12.65 -1.85
CA ALA A 296 -26.12 12.42 -2.34
C ALA A 296 -25.81 10.92 -2.50
N ALA A 297 -24.86 10.64 -3.39
CA ALA A 297 -24.24 9.34 -3.58
C ALA A 297 -22.72 9.47 -3.40
N TYR A 298 -22.09 8.34 -3.08
CA TYR A 298 -20.66 8.23 -2.82
C TYR A 298 -20.09 6.99 -3.52
N VAL A 299 -19.00 7.19 -4.25
CA VAL A 299 -18.29 6.11 -4.97
C VAL A 299 -16.79 6.35 -4.93
N TYR A 300 -16.01 5.27 -4.83
CA TYR A 300 -14.55 5.34 -4.94
C TYR A 300 -13.97 4.14 -5.68
N TYR A 301 -12.79 4.35 -6.25
CA TYR A 301 -12.11 3.40 -7.12
C TYR A 301 -10.69 3.16 -6.64
N ASN A 302 -10.21 1.92 -6.73
CA ASN A 302 -8.78 1.65 -6.66
C ASN A 302 -8.10 2.22 -7.91
N PHE A 303 -7.02 2.97 -7.74
CA PHE A 303 -6.30 3.59 -8.85
C PHE A 303 -4.79 3.45 -8.68
N PHE A 304 -4.15 2.71 -9.59
CA PHE A 304 -2.71 2.49 -9.57
C PHE A 304 -1.98 3.43 -10.54
N ILE A 305 -0.81 3.91 -10.12
CA ILE A 305 0.04 4.80 -10.90
C ILE A 305 1.49 4.29 -10.94
N HIS A 306 2.15 4.48 -12.07
CA HIS A 306 3.58 4.25 -12.25
C HIS A 306 4.37 5.56 -12.34
N SER A 307 3.88 6.53 -13.13
CA SER A 307 4.56 7.80 -13.42
C SER A 307 3.71 9.05 -13.22
N TRP A 308 2.39 8.91 -13.18
CA TRP A 308 1.48 10.02 -12.85
C TRP A 308 1.65 10.45 -11.40
N SER A 309 1.49 11.75 -11.16
CA SER A 309 1.35 12.31 -9.82
C SER A 309 -0.12 12.29 -9.37
N PRO A 310 -0.41 12.47 -8.06
CA PRO A 310 -1.78 12.66 -7.59
C PRO A 310 -2.52 13.81 -8.29
N LYS A 311 -1.79 14.85 -8.74
CA LYS A 311 -2.37 15.95 -9.51
C LYS A 311 -2.85 15.50 -10.89
N ASP A 312 -2.01 14.77 -11.63
CA ASP A 312 -2.35 14.28 -12.97
C ASP A 312 -3.60 13.38 -12.93
N VAL A 313 -3.72 12.57 -11.87
CA VAL A 313 -4.88 11.71 -11.65
C VAL A 313 -6.16 12.52 -11.40
N LEU A 314 -6.09 13.60 -10.60
CA LEU A 314 -7.24 14.49 -10.40
C LEU A 314 -7.71 15.14 -11.71
N GLU A 315 -6.78 15.61 -12.54
CA GLU A 315 -7.10 16.22 -13.84
C GLU A 315 -7.79 15.22 -14.78
N LYS A 316 -7.22 14.01 -14.91
CA LYS A 316 -7.80 12.94 -15.74
C LYS A 316 -9.18 12.51 -15.26
N LEU A 317 -9.33 12.31 -13.95
CA LEU A 317 -10.60 11.86 -13.38
C LEU A 317 -11.67 12.96 -13.43
N ARG A 318 -11.29 14.23 -13.37
CA ARG A 318 -12.21 15.34 -13.62
C ARG A 318 -12.77 15.27 -15.05
N GLU A 319 -11.92 15.05 -16.05
CA GLU A 319 -12.37 14.91 -17.45
C GLU A 319 -13.37 13.74 -17.59
N GLN A 320 -13.04 12.58 -17.03
CA GLN A 320 -13.91 11.41 -17.06
C GLN A 320 -15.23 11.65 -16.31
N ALA A 321 -15.20 12.37 -15.19
CA ALA A 321 -16.41 12.75 -14.45
C ALA A 321 -17.29 13.74 -15.23
N ILE A 322 -16.70 14.67 -15.97
CA ILE A 322 -17.46 15.58 -16.85
C ILE A 322 -18.15 14.80 -17.97
N ILE A 323 -17.45 13.82 -18.58
CA ILE A 323 -18.03 12.93 -19.60
C ILE A 323 -19.20 12.15 -19.01
N ALA A 324 -19.00 11.49 -17.87
CA ALA A 324 -20.05 10.72 -17.21
C ALA A 324 -21.26 11.57 -16.87
N PHE A 325 -21.05 12.77 -16.30
CA PHE A 325 -22.16 13.64 -15.94
C PHE A 325 -22.90 14.15 -17.19
N THR A 326 -22.19 14.44 -18.28
CA THR A 326 -22.79 14.81 -19.56
C THR A 326 -23.67 13.69 -20.11
N ASN A 327 -23.18 12.45 -20.08
CA ASN A 327 -23.94 11.28 -20.52
C ASN A 327 -25.19 11.06 -19.64
N ALA A 328 -25.07 11.23 -18.32
CA ALA A 328 -26.20 11.11 -17.40
C ALA A 328 -27.28 12.14 -17.74
N LEU A 329 -26.93 13.42 -17.93
CA LEU A 329 -27.90 14.45 -18.31
C LEU A 329 -28.53 14.18 -19.68
N THR A 330 -27.74 13.72 -20.65
CA THR A 330 -28.24 13.38 -21.99
C THR A 330 -29.25 12.22 -21.92
N SER A 331 -28.90 11.14 -21.22
CA SER A 331 -29.81 9.99 -21.06
C SER A 331 -31.04 10.34 -20.25
N PHE A 332 -30.91 11.18 -19.23
CA PHE A 332 -32.04 11.69 -18.45
C PHE A 332 -33.01 12.48 -19.34
N GLU A 333 -32.49 13.41 -20.16
CA GLU A 333 -33.31 14.20 -21.09
C GLU A 333 -34.03 13.32 -22.12
N GLU A 334 -33.34 12.34 -22.72
CA GLU A 334 -33.92 11.39 -23.66
C GLU A 334 -35.07 10.59 -23.04
N ARG A 335 -34.84 10.05 -21.83
CA ARG A 335 -35.87 9.30 -21.09
C ARG A 335 -37.05 10.18 -20.70
N TYR A 336 -36.81 11.44 -20.33
CA TYR A 336 -37.89 12.36 -19.97
C TYR A 336 -38.75 12.71 -21.20
N LYS A 337 -38.14 12.98 -22.36
CA LYS A 337 -38.87 13.20 -23.62
C LYS A 337 -39.70 11.98 -24.01
N GLN A 338 -39.14 10.78 -23.86
CA GLN A 338 -39.84 9.53 -24.14
C GLN A 338 -41.03 9.33 -23.18
N TYR A 339 -40.83 9.52 -21.88
CA TYR A 339 -41.89 9.42 -20.88
C TYR A 339 -43.01 10.44 -21.12
N SER A 340 -42.66 11.69 -21.44
CA SER A 340 -43.61 12.77 -21.79
C SER A 340 -44.50 12.34 -22.97
N THR A 341 -43.91 11.70 -23.98
CA THR A 341 -44.67 11.15 -25.12
C THR A 341 -45.63 10.03 -24.71
N LEU A 342 -45.23 9.16 -23.79
CA LEU A 342 -46.04 8.02 -23.34
C LEU A 342 -47.16 8.41 -22.38
N SER A 343 -46.90 9.34 -21.47
CA SER A 343 -47.83 9.79 -20.43
C SER A 343 -48.79 10.88 -20.92
N GLY A 344 -48.41 11.62 -21.96
CA GLY A 344 -49.11 12.82 -22.41
C GLY A 344 -48.79 14.07 -21.56
N GLU A 345 -47.87 13.96 -20.59
CA GLU A 345 -47.39 15.09 -19.81
C GLU A 345 -46.38 15.93 -20.61
N PRO A 346 -46.31 17.26 -20.39
CA PRO A 346 -45.37 18.10 -21.11
C PRO A 346 -43.93 17.87 -20.63
N TYR A 347 -43.00 17.83 -21.58
CA TYR A 347 -41.57 17.93 -21.29
C TYR A 347 -41.22 19.36 -20.86
N VAL A 348 -40.52 19.49 -19.74
CA VAL A 348 -39.92 20.75 -19.29
C VAL A 348 -38.42 20.59 -19.25
N GLN A 349 -37.70 21.47 -19.95
CA GLN A 349 -36.25 21.44 -19.96
C GLN A 349 -35.69 21.90 -18.62
N HIS A 350 -34.77 21.11 -18.06
CA HIS A 350 -34.04 21.46 -16.84
C HIS A 350 -32.80 22.32 -17.13
N PRO A 351 -32.38 23.20 -16.20
CA PRO A 351 -31.24 24.10 -16.40
C PRO A 351 -29.89 23.46 -16.08
N TRP A 352 -29.86 22.20 -15.63
CA TRP A 352 -28.66 21.54 -15.14
C TRP A 352 -27.59 21.39 -16.23
N LYS A 353 -26.34 21.58 -15.83
CA LYS A 353 -25.16 21.39 -16.67
C LYS A 353 -24.15 20.54 -15.91
N PRO A 354 -23.26 19.82 -16.62
CA PRO A 354 -22.18 19.09 -15.97
C PRO A 354 -21.36 20.04 -15.09
N ARG A 355 -21.24 19.70 -13.80
CA ARG A 355 -20.51 20.47 -12.80
C ARG A 355 -19.64 19.52 -12.00
N VAL A 356 -18.33 19.64 -12.17
CA VAL A 356 -17.33 18.84 -11.47
C VAL A 356 -16.28 19.77 -10.89
N MET A 357 -15.96 19.61 -9.61
CA MET A 357 -14.90 20.34 -8.93
C MET A 357 -14.12 19.41 -8.02
N THR A 358 -12.89 19.76 -7.70
CA THR A 358 -12.15 19.05 -6.65
C THR A 358 -12.52 19.57 -5.27
N TYR A 359 -12.18 18.81 -4.22
CA TYR A 359 -12.40 19.26 -2.85
C TYR A 359 -11.65 20.56 -2.54
N GLU A 360 -10.41 20.70 -3.01
CA GLU A 360 -9.61 21.92 -2.85
C GLU A 360 -10.34 23.15 -3.44
N GLU A 361 -10.90 23.03 -4.65
CA GLU A 361 -11.66 24.12 -5.27
C GLU A 361 -12.92 24.45 -4.47
N MET A 362 -13.64 23.43 -4.00
CA MET A 362 -14.83 23.64 -3.17
C MET A 362 -14.48 24.33 -1.86
N GLU A 363 -13.40 23.91 -1.20
CA GLU A 363 -12.95 24.48 0.06
C GLU A 363 -12.50 25.94 -0.13
N GLN A 364 -11.73 26.24 -1.17
CA GLN A 364 -11.31 27.60 -1.52
C GLN A 364 -12.52 28.53 -1.72
N LEU A 365 -13.51 28.10 -2.51
CA LEU A 365 -14.75 28.85 -2.73
C LEU A 365 -15.50 29.10 -1.42
N LEU A 366 -15.62 28.09 -0.56
CA LEU A 366 -16.33 28.22 0.71
C LEU A 366 -15.61 29.15 1.70
N VAL A 367 -14.29 29.13 1.73
CA VAL A 367 -13.46 30.05 2.52
C VAL A 367 -13.59 31.48 2.00
N GLU A 368 -13.53 31.70 0.69
CA GLU A 368 -13.72 33.02 0.08
C GLU A 368 -15.11 33.61 0.38
N GLU A 369 -16.14 32.78 0.38
CA GLU A 369 -17.53 33.24 0.58
C GLU A 369 -17.93 33.43 2.05
N ASN A 370 -17.38 32.64 2.96
CA ASN A 370 -17.85 32.55 4.36
C ASN A 370 -16.77 32.87 5.41
N GLY A 371 -15.50 32.93 5.00
CA GLY A 371 -14.37 33.29 5.86
C GLY A 371 -14.19 32.36 7.07
N GLU A 372 -13.77 32.95 8.19
CA GLU A 372 -13.44 32.25 9.43
C GLU A 372 -14.61 31.43 10.02
N ALA A 373 -15.86 31.81 9.74
CA ALA A 373 -17.02 31.09 10.26
C ALA A 373 -17.11 29.67 9.69
N PHE A 374 -16.80 29.50 8.39
CA PHE A 374 -16.78 28.20 7.75
C PHE A 374 -15.60 27.35 8.25
N THR A 375 -14.39 27.93 8.30
CA THR A 375 -13.20 27.19 8.72
C THR A 375 -13.31 26.71 10.17
N ALA A 376 -13.77 27.58 11.09
CA ALA A 376 -13.99 27.21 12.49
C ALA A 376 -15.04 26.10 12.64
N HIS A 377 -16.15 26.17 11.87
CA HIS A 377 -17.17 25.12 11.87
C HIS A 377 -16.60 23.79 11.38
N MET A 378 -15.87 23.78 10.28
CA MET A 378 -15.30 22.55 9.71
C MET A 378 -14.25 21.93 10.64
N SER A 379 -13.41 22.74 11.30
CA SER A 379 -12.49 22.25 12.33
C SER A 379 -13.25 21.58 13.49
N GLN A 380 -14.27 22.24 14.05
CA GLN A 380 -15.08 21.68 15.13
C GLN A 380 -15.83 20.41 14.69
N PHE A 381 -16.34 20.37 13.46
CA PHE A 381 -17.03 19.21 12.91
C PHE A 381 -16.08 18.01 12.79
N LYS A 382 -14.88 18.21 12.24
CA LYS A 382 -13.85 17.16 12.15
C LYS A 382 -13.48 16.62 13.54
N GLU A 383 -13.22 17.50 14.50
CA GLU A 383 -12.93 17.10 15.90
C GLU A 383 -14.05 16.27 16.54
N GLN A 384 -15.31 16.65 16.30
CA GLN A 384 -16.44 15.90 16.81
C GLN A 384 -16.61 14.56 16.10
N LEU A 385 -16.36 14.51 14.79
CA LEU A 385 -16.47 13.31 13.97
C LEU A 385 -15.41 12.27 14.35
N LEU A 386 -14.19 12.70 14.72
CA LEU A 386 -13.11 11.83 15.19
C LEU A 386 -13.48 10.99 16.42
N LYS A 387 -14.46 11.43 17.23
CA LYS A 387 -14.94 10.68 18.40
C LYS A 387 -15.72 9.42 18.03
N ASN A 388 -16.10 9.26 16.76
CA ASN A 388 -16.72 8.05 16.26
C ASN A 388 -15.64 7.09 15.72
N THR A 389 -15.21 6.16 16.56
CA THR A 389 -14.15 5.19 16.26
C THR A 389 -14.54 4.16 15.19
N GLU A 390 -15.85 3.93 14.98
CA GLU A 390 -16.37 3.02 13.95
C GLU A 390 -16.27 3.61 12.54
N LEU A 391 -15.99 4.90 12.41
CA LEU A 391 -15.94 5.58 11.12
C LEU A 391 -14.56 5.45 10.50
N ASP A 392 -14.49 4.67 9.43
CA ASP A 392 -13.27 4.57 8.63
C ASP A 392 -12.90 5.88 7.92
N THR A 393 -11.66 5.99 7.46
CA THR A 393 -11.12 7.19 6.81
C THR A 393 -11.91 7.60 5.56
N ARG A 394 -12.49 6.64 4.82
CA ARG A 394 -13.21 6.89 3.57
C ARG A 394 -14.55 7.57 3.85
N MET A 395 -15.30 7.02 4.81
CA MET A 395 -16.58 7.56 5.25
C MET A 395 -16.38 8.85 6.06
N PHE A 396 -15.28 8.99 6.81
CA PHE A 396 -14.90 10.25 7.43
C PHE A 396 -14.77 11.36 6.36
N ALA A 397 -13.99 11.10 5.31
CA ALA A 397 -13.82 12.05 4.22
C ALA A 397 -15.17 12.38 3.53
N ALA A 398 -15.99 11.37 3.23
CA ALA A 398 -17.32 11.58 2.65
C ALA A 398 -18.22 12.48 3.52
N LYS A 399 -18.18 12.31 4.85
CA LYS A 399 -18.95 13.12 5.80
C LYS A 399 -18.43 14.55 5.91
N VAL A 400 -17.11 14.76 5.81
CA VAL A 400 -16.52 16.11 5.73
C VAL A 400 -17.00 16.83 4.47
N VAL A 401 -16.98 16.17 3.31
CA VAL A 401 -17.47 16.75 2.05
C VAL A 401 -18.97 17.04 2.13
N GLU A 402 -19.77 16.12 2.70
CA GLU A 402 -21.20 16.32 2.93
C GLU A 402 -21.50 17.54 3.82
N GLU A 403 -20.72 17.74 4.88
CA GLU A 403 -20.85 18.89 5.76
C GLU A 403 -20.46 20.19 5.04
N ALA A 404 -19.34 20.20 4.33
CA ALA A 404 -18.91 21.35 3.54
C ALA A 404 -19.94 21.73 2.47
N TRP A 405 -20.55 20.73 1.81
CA TRP A 405 -21.61 20.95 0.83
C TRP A 405 -22.79 21.74 1.39
N LYS A 406 -23.11 21.64 2.69
CA LYS A 406 -24.22 22.40 3.31
C LYS A 406 -24.02 23.91 3.20
N TRP A 407 -22.77 24.38 3.16
CA TRP A 407 -22.41 25.79 3.05
C TRP A 407 -22.45 26.35 1.63
N MET A 408 -22.49 25.51 0.60
CA MET A 408 -22.56 25.95 -0.80
C MET A 408 -23.88 26.68 -1.08
N LYS A 409 -23.83 27.88 -1.66
CA LYS A 409 -25.04 28.61 -2.08
C LYS A 409 -25.71 27.97 -3.30
N ASP A 410 -24.90 27.57 -4.28
CA ASP A 410 -25.37 26.90 -5.48
C ASP A 410 -25.52 25.39 -5.24
N LYS A 411 -26.77 24.96 -5.05
CA LYS A 411 -27.19 23.57 -4.86
C LYS A 411 -27.50 22.82 -6.16
N ASN A 412 -27.15 23.37 -7.33
CA ASN A 412 -27.27 22.60 -8.56
C ASN A 412 -26.43 21.32 -8.48
N PRO A 413 -26.92 20.20 -9.04
CA PRO A 413 -26.24 18.91 -9.05
C PRO A 413 -24.76 19.03 -9.45
N ALA A 414 -23.88 18.40 -8.67
CA ALA A 414 -22.43 18.51 -8.79
C ALA A 414 -21.74 17.20 -8.37
N ILE A 415 -20.56 16.95 -8.96
CA ILE A 415 -19.62 15.92 -8.52
C ILE A 415 -18.43 16.61 -7.85
N ILE A 416 -18.10 16.21 -6.63
CA ILE A 416 -16.93 16.67 -5.88
C ILE A 416 -15.93 15.51 -5.85
N LEU A 417 -14.76 15.73 -6.45
CA LEU A 417 -13.66 14.76 -6.55
C LEU A 417 -12.61 15.01 -5.46
N PHE A 418 -12.21 13.95 -4.76
CA PHE A 418 -11.25 13.99 -3.67
C PHE A 418 -10.55 12.64 -3.47
N TYR A 419 -9.54 12.59 -2.60
CA TYR A 419 -8.92 11.37 -2.10
C TYR A 419 -9.42 11.05 -0.69
N SER A 420 -9.60 9.76 -0.38
CA SER A 420 -10.22 9.35 0.89
C SER A 420 -9.45 8.26 1.66
N SER A 421 -8.20 8.01 1.29
CA SER A 421 -7.28 7.10 1.98
C SER A 421 -5.86 7.64 1.97
N LEU A 422 -4.96 6.92 2.65
CA LEU A 422 -3.52 7.05 2.48
C LEU A 422 -3.15 6.92 1.00
N TYR A 423 -2.34 7.86 0.51
CA TYR A 423 -1.60 7.71 -0.73
C TYR A 423 -0.32 6.93 -0.44
N SER A 424 -0.14 5.80 -1.12
CA SER A 424 1.14 5.07 -1.16
C SER A 424 1.93 5.59 -2.36
N PRO A 425 3.01 6.36 -2.17
CA PRO A 425 3.79 6.89 -3.27
C PRO A 425 4.34 5.84 -4.21
N ARG A 426 4.27 6.12 -5.51
CA ARG A 426 5.01 5.36 -6.51
C ARG A 426 6.51 5.57 -6.33
N ILE A 427 7.29 4.51 -6.52
CA ILE A 427 8.75 4.59 -6.53
C ILE A 427 9.30 4.15 -7.88
N GLU A 428 10.04 5.05 -8.50
CA GLU A 428 10.76 4.81 -9.75
C GLU A 428 12.27 4.88 -9.54
N LEU A 429 12.98 3.78 -9.81
CA LEU A 429 14.45 3.77 -9.83
C LEU A 429 14.97 4.14 -11.22
N THR A 430 15.18 5.44 -11.44
CA THR A 430 15.44 6.00 -12.77
C THR A 430 16.89 5.87 -13.25
N GLY A 431 17.84 5.63 -12.33
CA GLY A 431 19.28 5.61 -12.62
C GLY A 431 19.88 6.99 -12.83
N LYS A 432 19.19 8.07 -12.43
CA LYS A 432 19.66 9.46 -12.62
C LYS A 432 20.63 9.89 -11.53
N THR A 433 20.52 9.32 -10.32
CA THR A 433 21.44 9.60 -9.22
C THR A 433 22.54 8.55 -9.16
N THR A 434 23.67 8.88 -8.53
CA THR A 434 24.79 7.96 -8.36
C THR A 434 24.41 6.72 -7.56
N ASP A 435 23.61 6.87 -6.49
CA ASP A 435 23.17 5.74 -5.67
C ASP A 435 22.11 4.90 -6.39
N GLU A 436 21.21 5.50 -7.17
CA GLU A 436 20.27 4.74 -8.02
C GLU A 436 21.03 3.90 -9.06
N LEU A 437 21.99 4.51 -9.77
CA LEU A 437 22.77 3.80 -10.78
C LEU A 437 23.59 2.68 -10.15
N ALA A 438 24.21 2.93 -9.00
CA ALA A 438 24.96 1.92 -8.25
C ALA A 438 24.06 0.75 -7.82
N LEU A 439 22.83 1.02 -7.36
CA LEU A 439 21.86 -0.01 -6.98
C LEU A 439 21.40 -0.84 -8.19
N ILE A 440 21.10 -0.19 -9.32
CA ILE A 440 20.74 -0.89 -10.55
C ILE A 440 21.88 -1.80 -11.01
N THR A 441 23.11 -1.26 -11.09
CA THR A 441 24.28 -2.05 -11.52
C THR A 441 24.58 -3.20 -10.56
N ALA A 442 24.55 -2.94 -9.24
CA ALA A 442 24.74 -3.98 -8.24
C ALA A 442 23.70 -5.11 -8.36
N LEU A 443 22.43 -4.74 -8.63
CA LEU A 443 21.37 -5.71 -8.84
C LEU A 443 21.59 -6.53 -10.11
N ASP A 444 21.80 -5.87 -11.25
CA ASP A 444 21.95 -6.54 -12.54
C ASP A 444 23.12 -7.53 -12.52
N GLU A 445 24.27 -7.13 -11.95
CA GLU A 445 25.42 -8.01 -11.79
C GLU A 445 25.14 -9.17 -10.81
N ALA A 446 24.41 -8.93 -9.72
CA ALA A 446 24.09 -9.98 -8.75
C ALA A 446 23.12 -11.02 -9.34
N VAL A 447 22.16 -10.59 -10.16
CA VAL A 447 21.27 -11.48 -10.91
C VAL A 447 22.06 -12.31 -11.93
N GLU A 448 22.94 -11.69 -12.70
CA GLU A 448 23.80 -12.40 -13.66
C GLU A 448 24.68 -13.45 -12.97
N GLU A 449 25.24 -13.11 -11.80
CA GLU A 449 26.11 -13.98 -11.02
C GLU A 449 25.34 -15.18 -10.40
N LEU A 450 24.11 -14.98 -9.92
CA LEU A 450 23.31 -16.05 -9.31
C LEU A 450 22.55 -16.92 -10.32
N GLN A 451 22.19 -16.40 -11.49
CA GLN A 451 21.33 -17.11 -12.45
C GLN A 451 21.79 -18.54 -12.77
N PRO A 452 23.10 -18.84 -12.95
CA PRO A 452 23.56 -20.20 -13.22
C PRO A 452 23.29 -21.22 -12.11
N TYR A 453 23.03 -20.77 -10.88
CA TYR A 453 22.79 -21.63 -9.72
C TYR A 453 21.31 -21.93 -9.48
N TYR A 454 20.42 -21.41 -10.33
CA TYR A 454 18.99 -21.55 -10.16
C TYR A 454 18.30 -21.79 -11.50
N GLN A 455 17.40 -22.78 -11.54
CA GLN A 455 16.87 -23.29 -12.81
C GLN A 455 15.84 -22.35 -13.47
N HIS A 456 15.13 -21.55 -12.68
CA HIS A 456 14.10 -20.65 -13.21
C HIS A 456 14.68 -19.26 -13.52
N PRO A 457 14.18 -18.56 -14.55
CA PRO A 457 14.66 -17.22 -14.88
C PRO A 457 14.39 -16.23 -13.77
N MET A 458 15.42 -15.49 -13.35
CA MET A 458 15.28 -14.28 -12.54
C MET A 458 15.11 -13.09 -13.46
N VAL A 459 14.00 -12.35 -13.30
CA VAL A 459 13.61 -11.28 -14.21
C VAL A 459 13.39 -9.99 -13.44
N THR A 460 14.19 -8.98 -13.75
CA THR A 460 14.03 -7.65 -13.17
C THR A 460 12.88 -6.91 -13.84
N ARG A 461 12.03 -6.27 -13.04
CA ARG A 461 10.95 -5.35 -13.47
C ARG A 461 11.05 -4.04 -12.73
N ASN A 462 10.36 -3.02 -13.22
CA ASN A 462 10.43 -1.68 -12.67
C ASN A 462 9.50 -1.49 -11.48
N PHE A 463 8.29 -2.06 -11.53
CA PHE A 463 7.27 -1.82 -10.51
C PHE A 463 6.76 -3.11 -9.86
N PHE A 464 6.95 -3.20 -8.56
CA PHE A 464 6.22 -4.15 -7.72
C PHE A 464 4.71 -3.89 -7.86
N PRO A 465 3.89 -4.92 -8.14
CA PRO A 465 2.50 -4.71 -8.56
C PRO A 465 1.51 -4.59 -7.40
N TYR A 466 1.96 -4.71 -6.15
CA TYR A 466 1.13 -4.62 -4.95
C TYR A 466 1.51 -3.39 -4.11
N ILE A 467 0.72 -3.13 -3.07
CA ILE A 467 1.04 -2.09 -2.07
C ILE A 467 2.30 -2.56 -1.33
N SER A 468 3.13 -1.61 -0.92
CA SER A 468 4.39 -1.92 -0.25
C SER A 468 4.88 -0.71 0.53
N ASP A 469 5.46 -0.93 1.70
CA ASP A 469 6.09 0.11 2.51
C ASP A 469 7.35 0.71 1.87
N MET A 470 7.83 0.14 0.75
CA MET A 470 8.77 0.83 -0.16
C MET A 470 8.32 2.26 -0.51
N SER A 471 7.00 2.48 -0.58
CA SER A 471 6.37 3.77 -0.83
C SER A 471 6.73 4.86 0.19
N PHE A 472 7.26 4.50 1.36
CA PHE A 472 7.52 5.43 2.46
C PHE A 472 9.00 5.60 2.83
N VAL A 473 9.92 4.98 2.08
CA VAL A 473 11.38 5.20 2.26
C VAL A 473 12.01 6.07 1.17
N ALA A 474 11.27 6.29 0.08
CA ALA A 474 11.64 7.15 -1.04
C ALA A 474 10.45 7.98 -1.52
N LEU A 475 10.71 9.02 -2.31
CA LEU A 475 9.65 9.80 -2.91
C LEU A 475 10.02 10.22 -4.34
N SER A 476 9.24 9.76 -5.32
CA SER A 476 9.39 10.17 -6.73
C SER A 476 8.53 11.39 -7.10
N ASP A 477 7.59 11.79 -6.24
CA ASP A 477 6.74 12.95 -6.45
C ASP A 477 7.39 14.25 -5.98
N ASP A 478 7.09 15.32 -6.72
CA ASP A 478 7.45 16.67 -6.32
C ASP A 478 6.47 17.24 -5.27
N GLU A 479 6.74 18.46 -4.82
CA GLU A 479 5.90 19.14 -3.85
C GLU A 479 4.47 19.38 -4.36
N ALA A 480 4.30 19.65 -5.66
CA ALA A 480 2.99 19.88 -6.25
C ALA A 480 2.13 18.61 -6.26
N GLY A 481 2.73 17.44 -6.55
CA GLY A 481 2.05 16.16 -6.49
C GLY A 481 1.56 15.82 -5.09
N ILE A 482 2.40 16.03 -4.07
CA ILE A 482 2.05 15.80 -2.67
C ILE A 482 1.01 16.79 -2.14
N ASN A 483 1.12 18.07 -2.53
CA ASN A 483 0.13 19.06 -2.15
C ASN A 483 -1.23 18.76 -2.79
N ALA A 484 -1.25 18.25 -4.03
CA ALA A 484 -2.50 17.86 -4.68
C ALA A 484 -3.21 16.72 -3.94
N GLU A 485 -2.47 15.75 -3.38
CA GLU A 485 -3.04 14.71 -2.52
C GLU A 485 -3.62 15.32 -1.25
N SER A 486 -2.80 16.04 -0.49
CA SER A 486 -3.16 16.54 0.84
C SER A 486 -4.27 17.60 0.80
N ASN A 487 -4.23 18.54 -0.14
CA ASN A 487 -5.26 19.56 -0.32
C ASN A 487 -6.60 18.98 -0.82
N ASN A 488 -6.57 17.82 -1.47
CA ASN A 488 -7.77 17.14 -1.94
C ASN A 488 -8.14 15.91 -1.08
N ASN A 489 -7.61 15.82 0.14
CA ASN A 489 -7.95 14.78 1.09
C ASN A 489 -8.70 15.41 2.28
N PRO A 490 -10.03 15.27 2.36
CA PRO A 490 -10.83 15.93 3.40
C PRO A 490 -10.48 15.47 4.83
N GLY A 491 -9.84 14.31 4.97
CA GLY A 491 -9.33 13.78 6.23
C GLY A 491 -7.93 14.27 6.63
N TRP A 492 -7.23 15.00 5.74
CA TRP A 492 -5.85 15.41 5.94
C TRP A 492 -5.67 16.29 7.17
N GLY A 493 -4.57 16.06 7.90
CA GLY A 493 -4.22 16.78 9.12
C GLY A 493 -5.11 16.47 10.33
N THR A 494 -6.06 15.54 10.19
CA THR A 494 -6.95 15.11 11.29
C THR A 494 -7.01 13.59 11.37
N LYS A 495 -7.92 12.93 10.65
CA LYS A 495 -8.08 11.47 10.64
C LYS A 495 -6.91 10.76 9.95
N LEU A 496 -6.20 11.45 9.07
CA LEU A 496 -5.05 10.94 8.33
C LEU A 496 -3.98 12.04 8.21
N PHE A 497 -2.72 11.67 8.40
CA PHE A 497 -1.58 12.57 8.18
C PHE A 497 -0.31 11.77 7.92
N VAL A 498 0.45 12.18 6.90
CA VAL A 498 1.80 11.67 6.64
C VAL A 498 2.79 12.84 6.61
N ASP A 499 3.87 12.71 7.37
CA ASP A 499 4.99 13.66 7.32
C ASP A 499 5.91 13.33 6.14
N TYR A 500 5.50 13.72 4.92
CA TYR A 500 6.31 13.48 3.71
C TYR A 500 7.71 14.11 3.79
N GLN A 501 7.95 15.06 4.70
CA GLN A 501 9.30 15.60 4.91
C GLN A 501 10.24 14.56 5.54
N ASP A 502 9.73 13.67 6.41
CA ASP A 502 10.54 12.56 6.91
C ASP A 502 11.00 11.63 5.80
N ILE A 503 10.10 11.32 4.87
CA ILE A 503 10.38 10.50 3.69
C ILE A 503 11.46 11.18 2.84
N ARG A 504 11.33 12.49 2.58
CA ARG A 504 12.34 13.28 1.83
C ARG A 504 13.71 13.33 2.52
N ASP A 505 13.75 13.36 3.85
CA ASP A 505 15.01 13.40 4.60
C ASP A 505 15.78 12.06 4.57
N ILE A 506 15.05 10.96 4.40
CA ILE A 506 15.60 9.61 4.19
C ILE A 506 15.94 9.41 2.71
N ASN A 507 14.93 9.48 1.84
CA ASN A 507 14.93 9.39 0.38
C ASN A 507 16.00 8.46 -0.19
N VAL A 508 15.86 7.17 0.10
CA VAL A 508 16.85 6.13 -0.25
C VAL A 508 16.34 5.29 -1.43
N PRO A 509 17.13 5.05 -2.49
CA PRO A 509 16.70 4.20 -3.59
C PRO A 509 16.38 2.79 -3.07
N VAL A 510 15.26 2.22 -3.50
CA VAL A 510 14.74 0.97 -2.96
C VAL A 510 14.40 -0.04 -4.06
N ILE A 511 14.72 -1.30 -3.80
CA ILE A 511 14.34 -2.46 -4.62
C ILE A 511 13.64 -3.52 -3.75
N ASN A 512 12.92 -4.44 -4.38
CA ASN A 512 12.30 -5.58 -3.72
C ASN A 512 12.98 -6.88 -4.13
N ILE A 513 13.56 -7.60 -3.16
CA ILE A 513 14.09 -8.96 -3.30
C ILE A 513 13.45 -9.81 -2.21
N GLY A 514 12.42 -10.57 -2.57
CA GLY A 514 11.65 -11.35 -1.59
C GLY A 514 11.33 -12.78 -2.04
N PRO A 515 10.67 -13.53 -1.15
CA PRO A 515 10.39 -14.96 -1.33
C PRO A 515 9.41 -15.18 -2.48
N TYR A 516 9.52 -16.33 -3.16
CA TYR A 516 8.58 -16.69 -4.22
C TYR A 516 7.56 -17.69 -3.73
N GLY A 517 6.31 -17.48 -4.12
CA GLY A 517 5.26 -18.41 -3.79
C GLY A 517 3.93 -18.14 -4.46
N LEU A 518 2.91 -18.78 -3.92
CA LEU A 518 1.56 -18.78 -4.45
C LEU A 518 0.56 -18.59 -3.32
N ASP A 519 -0.60 -18.03 -3.69
CA ASP A 519 -1.76 -17.91 -2.80
C ASP A 519 -1.51 -17.07 -1.55
N ALA A 520 -0.69 -16.01 -1.67
CA ALA A 520 -0.62 -14.92 -0.69
C ALA A 520 -2.03 -14.47 -0.27
N HIS A 521 -2.22 -14.28 1.04
CA HIS A 521 -3.51 -13.92 1.65
C HIS A 521 -4.63 -14.95 1.48
N LYS A 522 -4.31 -16.20 1.13
CA LYS A 522 -5.29 -17.29 1.02
C LYS A 522 -4.91 -18.51 1.86
N LYS A 523 -5.88 -19.40 2.06
CA LYS A 523 -5.76 -20.62 2.88
C LYS A 523 -4.73 -21.67 2.44
N LEU A 524 -4.17 -21.53 1.24
CA LEU A 524 -3.11 -22.40 0.70
C LEU A 524 -1.81 -21.63 0.46
N GLU A 525 -1.63 -20.49 1.15
CA GLU A 525 -0.41 -19.70 1.12
C GLU A 525 0.80 -20.61 1.33
N ARG A 526 1.75 -20.50 0.41
CA ARG A 526 2.95 -21.32 0.37
C ARG A 526 4.07 -20.65 -0.41
N LEU A 527 5.30 -21.00 -0.06
CA LEU A 527 6.51 -20.55 -0.74
C LEU A 527 7.36 -21.72 -1.23
N GLU A 528 8.17 -21.47 -2.25
CA GLU A 528 9.22 -22.37 -2.72
C GLU A 528 10.50 -22.14 -1.89
N MET A 529 10.98 -23.19 -1.22
CA MET A 529 12.09 -23.11 -0.28
C MET A 529 13.44 -22.92 -0.98
N THR A 530 13.70 -23.58 -2.10
CA THR A 530 14.98 -23.41 -2.82
C THR A 530 15.21 -21.96 -3.22
N TYR A 531 14.26 -21.32 -3.91
CA TYR A 531 14.38 -19.90 -4.23
C TYR A 531 14.45 -19.02 -2.97
N SER A 532 13.50 -19.19 -2.04
CA SER A 532 13.31 -18.23 -0.95
C SER A 532 14.36 -18.34 0.15
N PHE A 533 14.94 -19.52 0.38
CA PHE A 533 15.88 -19.76 1.48
C PHE A 533 17.33 -19.92 1.01
N GLU A 534 17.59 -20.05 -0.29
CA GLU A 534 18.95 -20.12 -0.83
C GLU A 534 19.25 -18.94 -1.75
N ILE A 535 18.39 -18.68 -2.73
CA ILE A 535 18.64 -17.66 -3.77
C ILE A 535 18.42 -16.26 -3.22
N VAL A 536 17.30 -15.99 -2.57
CA VAL A 536 16.95 -14.67 -2.02
C VAL A 536 18.02 -14.12 -1.06
N PRO A 537 18.45 -14.85 0.00
CA PRO A 537 19.49 -14.33 0.90
C PRO A 537 20.83 -14.10 0.20
N ASN A 538 21.21 -14.97 -0.74
CA ASN A 538 22.47 -14.82 -1.49
C ASN A 538 22.43 -13.67 -2.49
N LEU A 539 21.29 -13.45 -3.15
CA LEU A 539 21.07 -12.32 -4.05
C LEU A 539 21.15 -10.99 -3.28
N THR A 540 20.42 -10.89 -2.16
CA THR A 540 20.49 -9.72 -1.27
C THR A 540 21.92 -9.48 -0.76
N ASN A 541 22.63 -10.54 -0.34
CA ASN A 541 24.01 -10.44 0.09
C ASN A 541 24.95 -9.93 -1.01
N LEU A 542 24.83 -10.42 -2.25
CA LEU A 542 25.66 -9.92 -3.36
C LEU A 542 25.39 -8.45 -3.67
N VAL A 543 24.13 -8.02 -3.62
CA VAL A 543 23.78 -6.59 -3.79
C VAL A 543 24.43 -5.76 -2.69
N ILE A 544 24.34 -6.18 -1.42
CA ILE A 544 25.02 -5.50 -0.30
C ILE A 544 26.53 -5.42 -0.54
N GLN A 545 27.16 -6.54 -0.91
CA GLN A 545 28.60 -6.59 -1.13
C GLN A 545 29.03 -5.67 -2.27
N LYS A 546 28.30 -5.64 -3.39
CA LYS A 546 28.59 -4.75 -4.52
C LYS A 546 28.38 -3.28 -4.15
N LEU A 547 27.38 -2.95 -3.34
CA LEU A 547 27.12 -1.57 -2.92
C LEU A 547 28.11 -1.01 -1.90
N LEU A 548 28.65 -1.87 -1.04
CA LEU A 548 29.45 -1.48 0.12
C LEU A 548 30.96 -1.74 -0.07
N ASN A 549 31.37 -2.83 -0.73
CA ASN A 549 32.78 -3.20 -0.88
C ASN A 549 33.50 -2.50 -2.06
N HIS A 550 33.15 -1.24 -2.34
CA HIS A 550 33.77 -0.43 -3.39
C HIS A 550 34.93 0.43 -2.88
#